data_AF-A0A8H6XLZ0-F1
#
_entry.id   AF-A0A8H6XLZ0-F1
#
_cell.length_a   1.000
_cell.length_b   1.000
_cell.length_c   1.000
_cell.angle_alpha   90.00
_cell.angle_beta   90.00
_cell.angle_gamma   90.00
#
_symmetry.space_group_name_H-M   'P 1'
#
loop_
_entity.id
_entity.type
_entity.pdbx_description
1 polymer ?
#
loop_
_entity_poly.entity_id
_entity_poly.type
_entity_poly.pdbx_seq_one_letter_code
_entity_poly.pdbx_strand_id
1 'polypeptide(L)'
;MPRRSTPKVAAGERVVETVDIPVPNEGRTITFIRPIDGDLRHSYERTLPTERERRQELDALETTCISCAKTVSRADIKVCARCKGPAVHGQARYCSKECQIQHWKVHKADCGQSGSPLPRLIERALADRFISFHLSLGIINLLGLTQSPRTREHTNAKTSESIVCLTFELDFADIQELITRLSEIEFPPDVHQ
;
A
#
# COMPACT_ATOMS: atom_id res chain seq x y z
N MET A 1 3.19 10.44 -43.77
CA MET A 1 2.69 10.25 -42.38
C MET A 1 1.50 9.30 -42.44
N PRO A 2 1.59 8.06 -41.91
CA PRO A 2 0.45 7.16 -41.94
C PRO A 2 -0.59 7.65 -40.92
N ARG A 3 -1.84 7.81 -41.38
CA ARG A 3 -2.99 8.14 -40.53
C ARG A 3 -3.29 6.92 -39.65
N ARG A 4 -3.15 7.06 -38.33
CA ARG A 4 -3.70 6.08 -37.38
C ARG A 4 -5.23 6.21 -37.41
N SER A 5 -5.90 5.23 -38.00
CA SER A 5 -7.33 5.02 -37.81
C SER A 5 -7.54 4.49 -36.40
N THR A 6 -8.25 5.24 -35.55
CA THR A 6 -8.74 4.71 -34.28
C THR A 6 -9.80 3.63 -34.56
N PRO A 7 -9.74 2.46 -33.92
CA PRO A 7 -10.80 1.47 -34.04
C PRO A 7 -12.09 2.02 -33.40
N LYS A 8 -13.20 1.97 -34.13
CA LYS A 8 -14.54 2.22 -33.59
C LYS A 8 -14.96 0.96 -32.83
N VAL A 9 -14.77 0.98 -31.51
CA VAL A 9 -15.34 -0.04 -30.61
C VAL A 9 -16.87 0.07 -30.67
N ALA A 10 -17.55 -1.03 -30.99
CA ALA A 10 -19.00 -1.03 -31.12
C ALA A 10 -19.67 -0.85 -29.75
N ALA A 11 -20.83 -0.18 -29.72
CA ALA A 11 -21.60 -0.01 -28.50
C ALA A 11 -22.00 -1.40 -27.93
N GLY A 12 -21.39 -1.79 -26.82
CA GLY A 12 -21.64 -3.08 -26.14
C GLY A 12 -20.42 -4.00 -26.00
N GLU A 13 -19.24 -3.62 -26.52
CA GLU A 13 -18.04 -4.45 -26.44
C GLU A 13 -17.39 -4.36 -25.04
N ARG A 14 -17.17 -5.52 -24.39
CA ARG A 14 -16.48 -5.58 -23.09
C ARG A 14 -15.02 -5.12 -23.27
N VAL A 15 -14.64 -4.07 -22.55
CA VAL A 15 -13.27 -3.51 -22.57
C VAL A 15 -12.34 -4.26 -21.59
N VAL A 16 -12.92 -5.08 -20.71
CA VAL A 16 -12.20 -5.80 -19.66
C VAL A 16 -12.63 -7.26 -19.55
N GLU A 17 -11.66 -8.12 -19.26
CA GLU A 17 -11.79 -9.55 -19.01
C GLU A 17 -11.53 -9.81 -17.53
N THR A 18 -12.33 -10.67 -16.94
CA THR A 18 -12.11 -11.19 -15.59
C THR A 18 -11.33 -12.50 -15.68
N VAL A 19 -10.17 -12.56 -15.04
CA VAL A 19 -9.34 -13.75 -14.93
C VAL A 19 -9.36 -14.22 -13.49
N ASP A 20 -9.88 -15.41 -13.26
CA ASP A 20 -9.86 -16.03 -11.93
C ASP A 20 -8.53 -16.75 -11.72
N ILE A 21 -7.77 -16.30 -10.72
CA ILE A 21 -6.50 -16.91 -10.33
C ILE A 21 -6.73 -17.73 -9.06
N PRO A 22 -6.52 -19.05 -9.07
CA PRO A 22 -6.65 -19.88 -7.88
C PRO A 22 -5.58 -19.51 -6.85
N VAL A 23 -5.99 -19.35 -5.59
CA VAL A 23 -5.08 -19.13 -4.47
C VAL A 23 -4.56 -20.48 -3.99
N PRO A 24 -3.24 -20.73 -4.01
CA PRO A 24 -2.68 -22.00 -3.56
C PRO A 24 -3.10 -22.34 -2.13
N ASN A 25 -3.50 -23.59 -1.89
CA ASN A 25 -3.85 -24.15 -0.57
C ASN A 25 -5.12 -23.62 0.11
N GLU A 26 -5.92 -22.78 -0.55
CA GLU A 26 -7.10 -22.15 0.08
C GLU A 26 -8.43 -22.47 -0.61
N GLY A 27 -8.40 -23.16 -1.77
CA GLY A 27 -9.62 -23.57 -2.49
C GLY A 27 -10.49 -22.41 -2.99
N ARG A 28 -9.98 -21.18 -2.97
CA ARG A 28 -10.65 -19.97 -3.47
C ARG A 28 -9.93 -19.37 -4.67
N THR A 29 -10.62 -18.50 -5.40
CA THR A 29 -10.09 -17.77 -6.55
C THR A 29 -10.13 -16.26 -6.31
N ILE A 30 -9.12 -15.54 -6.80
CA ILE A 30 -9.11 -14.08 -6.85
C ILE A 30 -9.41 -13.67 -8.30
N THR A 31 -10.44 -12.85 -8.49
CA THR A 31 -10.79 -12.32 -9.80
C THR A 31 -9.96 -11.07 -10.11
N PHE A 32 -9.16 -11.13 -11.16
CA PHE A 32 -8.40 -10.00 -11.70
C PHE A 32 -9.11 -9.41 -12.90
N ILE A 33 -9.17 -8.09 -12.99
CA ILE A 33 -9.72 -7.38 -14.15
C ILE A 33 -8.55 -6.97 -15.03
N ARG A 34 -8.50 -7.45 -16.28
CA ARG A 34 -7.48 -7.09 -17.27
C ARG A 34 -8.13 -6.39 -18.47
N PRO A 35 -7.50 -5.35 -19.06
CA PRO A 35 -7.96 -4.81 -20.34
C PRO A 35 -7.92 -5.87 -21.44
N ILE A 36 -9.02 -6.00 -22.21
CA ILE A 36 -9.09 -6.87 -23.40
C ILE A 36 -8.45 -6.18 -24.60
N ASP A 37 -8.67 -4.87 -24.70
CA ASP A 37 -8.17 -4.06 -25.79
C ASP A 37 -6.63 -4.01 -25.77
N GLY A 38 -6.01 -4.42 -26.88
CA GLY A 38 -4.56 -4.51 -27.00
C GLY A 38 -3.88 -3.15 -26.88
N ASP A 39 -4.47 -2.08 -27.38
CA ASP A 39 -3.90 -0.73 -27.30
C ASP A 39 -3.96 -0.20 -25.87
N LEU A 40 -5.07 -0.42 -25.15
CA LEU A 40 -5.20 -0.09 -23.74
C LEU A 40 -4.22 -0.89 -22.89
N ARG A 41 -4.06 -2.19 -23.17
CA ARG A 41 -3.10 -3.05 -22.48
C ARG A 41 -1.66 -2.56 -22.67
N HIS A 42 -1.24 -2.28 -23.90
CA HIS A 42 0.10 -1.72 -24.16
C HIS A 42 0.28 -0.34 -23.53
N SER A 43 -0.77 0.48 -23.51
CA SER A 43 -0.71 1.78 -22.83
C SER A 43 -0.50 1.61 -21.32
N TYR A 44 -1.25 0.69 -20.70
CA TYR A 44 -1.12 0.37 -19.28
C TYR A 44 0.25 -0.22 -18.94
N GLU A 45 0.72 -1.20 -19.70
CA GLU A 45 2.03 -1.85 -19.48
C GLU A 45 3.19 -0.85 -19.57
N ARG A 46 3.10 0.18 -20.43
CA ARG A 46 4.09 1.26 -20.50
C ARG A 46 4.07 2.22 -19.30
N THR A 47 2.97 2.26 -18.55
CA THR A 47 2.85 3.08 -17.33
C THR A 47 3.26 2.33 -16.06
N LEU A 48 3.42 1.01 -16.14
CA LEU A 48 3.87 0.22 -15.01
C LEU A 48 5.34 0.54 -14.68
N PRO A 49 5.69 0.74 -13.40
CA PRO A 49 7.06 0.98 -13.01
C PRO A 49 7.91 -0.25 -13.30
N THR A 50 9.11 -0.02 -13.82
CA THR A 50 10.12 -1.07 -14.00
C THR A 50 10.55 -1.66 -12.65
N GLU A 51 11.16 -2.85 -12.65
CA GLU A 51 11.69 -3.45 -11.40
C GLU A 51 12.69 -2.52 -10.69
N ARG A 52 13.56 -1.86 -11.47
CA ARG A 52 14.52 -0.89 -10.94
C ARG A 52 13.81 0.30 -10.28
N GLU A 53 12.79 0.86 -10.91
CA GLU A 53 12.01 1.97 -10.36
C GLU A 53 11.29 1.54 -9.09
N ARG A 54 10.60 0.39 -9.09
CA ARG A 54 9.95 -0.17 -7.89
C ARG A 54 10.93 -0.33 -6.73
N ARG A 55 12.16 -0.77 -7.01
CA ARG A 55 13.20 -0.89 -5.99
C ARG A 55 13.63 0.48 -5.44
N GLN A 56 13.83 1.45 -6.31
CA GLN A 56 14.19 2.81 -5.93
C GLN A 56 13.10 3.48 -5.09
N GLU A 57 11.83 3.32 -5.48
CA GLU A 57 10.69 3.83 -4.72
C GLU A 57 10.58 3.16 -3.35
N LEU A 58 10.78 1.84 -3.28
CA LEU A 58 10.80 1.10 -2.01
C LEU A 58 11.94 1.56 -1.10
N ASP A 59 13.14 1.75 -1.65
CA ASP A 59 14.32 2.19 -0.92
C ASP A 59 14.20 3.66 -0.45
N ALA A 60 13.40 4.47 -1.17
CA ALA A 60 13.09 5.86 -0.82
C ALA A 60 12.03 6.01 0.29
N LEU A 61 11.30 4.94 0.65
CA LEU A 61 10.37 5.01 1.76
C LEU A 61 11.07 5.36 3.07
N GLU A 62 10.42 6.15 3.90
CA GLU A 62 10.87 6.43 5.26
C GLU A 62 10.39 5.35 6.23
N THR A 63 11.21 5.07 7.24
CA THR A 63 10.88 4.06 8.24
C THR A 63 11.59 4.37 9.56
N THR A 64 11.01 3.88 10.64
CA THR A 64 11.37 4.29 11.99
C THR A 64 12.15 3.21 12.71
N CYS A 65 13.24 3.60 13.38
CA CYS A 65 13.96 2.73 14.31
C CYS A 65 13.09 2.39 15.52
N ILE A 66 12.87 1.10 15.78
CA ILE A 66 12.02 0.66 16.91
C ILE A 66 12.61 1.03 18.29
N SER A 67 13.94 1.20 18.38
CA SER A 67 14.60 1.46 19.66
C SER A 67 14.63 2.95 20.05
N CYS A 68 14.79 3.85 19.07
CA CYS A 68 15.03 5.27 19.34
C CYS A 68 14.08 6.20 18.58
N ALA A 69 13.11 5.65 17.84
CA ALA A 69 12.13 6.37 17.04
C ALA A 69 12.73 7.29 15.94
N LYS A 70 14.03 7.18 15.63
CA LYS A 70 14.64 7.93 14.53
C LYS A 70 14.11 7.43 13.18
N THR A 71 13.56 8.35 12.38
CA THR A 71 13.19 8.11 10.99
C THR A 71 14.42 8.18 10.10
N VAL A 72 14.57 7.18 9.23
CA VAL A 72 15.63 7.08 8.22
C VAL A 72 15.06 6.49 6.94
N SER A 73 15.80 6.58 5.84
CA SER A 73 15.42 5.88 4.60
C SER A 73 15.39 4.37 4.84
N ARG A 74 14.53 3.67 4.08
CA ARG A 74 14.45 2.21 4.10
C ARG A 74 15.75 1.57 3.63
N ALA A 75 16.48 2.23 2.73
CA ALA A 75 17.80 1.79 2.28
C ALA A 75 18.84 1.76 3.42
N ASP A 76 18.77 2.72 4.35
CA ASP A 76 19.76 2.89 5.41
C ASP A 76 19.43 2.12 6.70
N ILE A 77 18.17 1.68 6.86
CA ILE A 77 17.76 0.97 8.07
C ILE A 77 18.22 -0.49 8.07
N LYS A 78 18.74 -0.95 9.21
CA LYS A 78 19.20 -2.32 9.38
C LYS A 78 18.07 -3.18 9.91
N VAL A 79 17.92 -4.38 9.36
CA VAL A 79 16.93 -5.36 9.81
C VAL A 79 17.60 -6.44 10.66
N CYS A 80 16.91 -6.92 11.69
CA CYS A 80 17.38 -8.07 12.47
C CYS A 80 17.62 -9.30 11.58
N ALA A 81 18.85 -9.81 11.56
CA ALA A 81 19.26 -10.94 10.73
C ALA A 81 18.56 -12.28 11.07
N ARG A 82 17.94 -12.38 12.25
CA ARG A 82 17.13 -13.54 12.66
C ARG A 82 15.66 -13.40 12.24
N CYS A 83 15.15 -12.17 12.15
CA CYS A 83 13.78 -11.89 11.70
C CYS A 83 13.68 -11.83 10.18
N LYS A 84 14.37 -12.72 9.47
CA LYS A 84 14.34 -12.76 8.00
C LYS A 84 12.99 -13.17 7.44
N GLY A 85 12.07 -13.68 8.27
CA GLY A 85 10.69 -13.98 7.90
C GLY A 85 9.72 -12.82 8.12
N PRO A 86 8.45 -13.00 7.74
CA PRO A 86 7.39 -12.21 8.36
C PRO A 86 7.46 -12.51 9.87
N ALA A 87 7.58 -11.49 10.71
CA ALA A 87 7.54 -11.67 12.15
C ALA A 87 6.17 -11.22 12.67
N VAL A 88 5.70 -11.80 13.78
CA VAL A 88 4.37 -11.52 14.35
C VAL A 88 4.19 -10.01 14.60
N HIS A 89 5.28 -9.31 14.92
CA HIS A 89 5.32 -7.86 15.14
C HIS A 89 6.05 -7.09 14.02
N GLY A 90 6.16 -7.68 12.83
CA GLY A 90 6.92 -7.11 11.72
C GLY A 90 8.44 -7.25 11.87
N GLN A 91 9.17 -6.94 10.81
CA GLN A 91 10.64 -6.99 10.84
C GLN A 91 11.20 -5.92 11.78
N ALA A 92 11.91 -6.31 12.83
CA ALA A 92 12.56 -5.34 13.72
C ALA A 92 13.65 -4.55 12.97
N ARG A 93 13.49 -3.23 12.92
CA ARG A 93 14.37 -2.29 12.20
C ARG A 93 15.12 -1.36 13.15
N TYR A 94 16.38 -1.14 12.86
CA TYR A 94 17.30 -0.38 13.69
C TYR A 94 18.15 0.56 12.84
N CYS A 95 18.32 1.81 13.26
CA CYS A 95 19.24 2.72 12.58
C CYS A 95 20.72 2.35 12.84
N SER A 96 21.02 1.57 13.87
CA SER A 96 22.38 1.16 14.22
C SER A 96 22.43 -0.17 14.98
N LYS A 97 23.64 -0.75 15.13
CA LYS A 97 23.84 -2.01 15.86
C LYS A 97 23.63 -1.81 17.37
N GLU A 98 23.95 -0.62 17.86
CA GLU A 98 23.80 -0.21 19.26
C GLU A 98 22.32 -0.19 19.64
N CYS A 99 21.47 0.39 18.79
CA CYS A 99 20.01 0.35 18.95
C CYS A 99 19.46 -1.08 18.99
N GLN A 100 20.00 -1.98 18.16
CA GLN A 100 19.62 -3.38 18.19
C GLN A 100 19.98 -4.05 19.51
N ILE A 101 21.20 -3.84 20.02
CA ILE A 101 21.67 -4.42 21.30
C ILE A 101 20.84 -3.89 22.46
N GLN A 102 20.54 -2.59 22.48
CA GLN A 102 19.73 -1.97 23.52
C GLN A 102 18.31 -2.55 23.57
N HIS A 103 17.67 -2.68 22.41
CA HIS A 103 16.31 -3.22 22.30
C HIS A 103 16.26 -4.76 22.39
N TRP A 104 17.39 -5.46 22.28
CA TRP A 104 17.45 -6.93 22.27
C TRP A 104 16.78 -7.59 23.48
N LYS A 105 16.82 -6.95 24.65
CA LYS A 105 16.19 -7.48 25.88
C LYS A 105 14.69 -7.69 25.73
N VAL A 106 14.03 -6.84 24.93
CA VAL A 106 12.60 -6.91 24.62
C VAL A 106 12.39 -7.79 23.38
N HIS A 107 13.08 -7.48 22.28
CA HIS A 107 12.94 -8.18 21.00
C HIS A 107 13.29 -9.68 21.04
N LYS A 108 14.15 -10.14 21.95
CA LYS A 108 14.53 -11.56 21.97
C LYS A 108 13.34 -12.51 22.17
N ALA A 109 12.26 -12.05 22.80
CA ALA A 109 11.09 -12.88 23.10
C ALA A 109 10.27 -13.21 21.85
N ASP A 110 10.21 -12.29 20.89
CA ASP A 110 9.46 -12.41 19.63
C ASP A 110 10.35 -12.65 18.40
N CYS A 111 11.67 -12.62 18.57
CA CYS A 111 12.63 -12.76 17.49
C CYS A 111 12.52 -14.12 16.79
N GLY A 112 12.25 -14.11 15.48
CA GLY A 112 12.21 -15.32 14.64
C GLY A 112 10.89 -16.08 14.68
N GLN A 113 9.86 -15.58 15.39
CA GLN A 113 8.51 -16.12 15.28
C GLN A 113 7.94 -15.78 13.90
N SER A 114 7.37 -16.76 13.19
CA SER A 114 6.68 -16.53 11.92
C SER A 114 5.41 -15.71 12.16
N GLY A 115 5.27 -14.60 11.45
CA GLY A 115 4.10 -13.74 11.44
C GLY A 115 3.49 -13.59 10.05
N SER A 116 2.63 -12.58 9.92
CA SER A 116 1.95 -12.29 8.65
C SER A 116 2.88 -11.62 7.63
N PRO A 117 2.82 -11.99 6.33
CA PRO A 117 3.53 -11.28 5.26
C PRO A 117 2.99 -9.87 5.01
N LEU A 118 1.82 -9.54 5.57
CA LEU A 118 1.09 -8.30 5.32
C LEU A 118 1.93 -7.02 5.45
N PRO A 119 2.78 -6.81 6.48
CA PRO A 119 3.57 -5.58 6.57
C PRO A 119 4.49 -5.35 5.36
N ARG A 120 5.07 -6.42 4.79
CA ARG A 120 5.92 -6.31 3.59
C ARG A 120 5.11 -5.99 2.34
N LEU A 121 3.91 -6.55 2.27
CA LEU A 121 2.97 -6.31 1.16
C LEU A 121 2.49 -4.86 1.20
N ILE A 122 2.14 -4.35 2.38
CA ILE A 122 1.79 -2.95 2.61
C ILE A 122 2.96 -2.04 2.20
N GLU A 123 4.19 -2.32 2.64
CA GLU A 123 5.35 -1.50 2.23
C GLU A 123 5.54 -1.47 0.71
N ARG A 124 5.42 -2.61 0.04
CA ARG A 124 5.53 -2.67 -1.44
C ARG A 124 4.39 -1.93 -2.13
N ALA A 125 3.16 -2.05 -1.60
CA ALA A 125 2.00 -1.35 -2.10
C ALA A 125 2.12 0.18 -1.91
N LEU A 126 2.70 0.63 -0.79
CA LEU A 126 2.96 2.04 -0.53
C LEU A 126 4.13 2.60 -1.34
N ALA A 127 5.10 1.76 -1.72
CA ALA A 127 6.19 2.16 -2.60
C ALA A 127 5.70 2.45 -4.02
N ASP A 128 4.75 1.66 -4.52
CA ASP A 128 4.18 1.86 -5.85
C ASP A 128 3.18 3.03 -5.84
N ARG A 129 3.49 4.09 -6.58
CA ARG A 129 2.65 5.30 -6.62
C ARG A 129 1.24 5.03 -7.12
N PHE A 130 1.07 4.09 -8.06
CA PHE A 130 -0.22 3.78 -8.63
C PHE A 130 -1.08 3.02 -7.62
N ILE A 131 -0.50 2.00 -6.96
CA ILE A 131 -1.19 1.27 -5.90
C ILE A 131 -1.51 2.20 -4.73
N SER A 132 -0.55 3.02 -4.28
CA SER A 132 -0.76 4.00 -3.22
C SER A 132 -1.88 4.99 -3.54
N PHE A 133 -1.95 5.47 -4.79
CA PHE A 133 -3.06 6.32 -5.25
C PHE A 133 -4.41 5.60 -5.21
N HIS A 134 -4.49 4.36 -5.71
CA HIS A 134 -5.72 3.58 -5.68
C HIS A 134 -6.16 3.20 -4.27
N LEU A 135 -5.21 2.87 -3.39
CA LEU A 135 -5.48 2.66 -1.97
C LEU A 135 -6.04 3.93 -1.34
N SER A 136 -5.46 5.09 -1.64
CA SER A 136 -5.95 6.38 -1.16
C SER A 136 -7.38 6.66 -1.63
N LEU A 137 -7.68 6.45 -2.93
CA LEU A 137 -9.05 6.58 -3.46
C LEU A 137 -10.03 5.57 -2.82
N GLY A 138 -9.58 4.34 -2.60
CA GLY A 138 -10.36 3.30 -1.93
C GLY A 138 -10.71 3.68 -0.50
N ILE A 139 -9.73 4.22 0.24
CA ILE A 139 -9.90 4.73 1.60
C ILE A 139 -10.86 5.92 1.62
N ILE A 140 -10.69 6.90 0.72
CA ILE A 140 -11.59 8.05 0.57
C ILE A 140 -13.03 7.60 0.34
N ASN A 141 -13.24 6.63 -0.56
CA ASN A 141 -14.57 6.09 -0.84
C ASN A 141 -15.15 5.29 0.34
N LEU A 142 -14.35 4.43 0.97
CA LEU A 142 -14.80 3.59 2.09
C LEU A 142 -15.24 4.43 3.27
N LEU A 143 -14.46 5.48 3.58
CA LEU A 143 -14.75 6.41 4.67
C LEU A 143 -15.83 7.43 4.29
N GLY A 144 -16.44 7.32 3.09
CA GLY A 144 -17.48 8.23 2.63
C GLY A 144 -17.01 9.68 2.47
N LEU A 145 -15.71 9.93 2.31
CA LEU A 145 -15.13 11.28 2.22
C LEU A 145 -15.51 12.01 0.92
N THR A 146 -16.08 11.29 -0.05
CA THR A 146 -16.66 11.87 -1.27
C THR A 146 -18.08 12.39 -1.06
N GLN A 147 -18.77 11.95 -0.01
CA GLN A 147 -20.09 12.48 0.35
C GLN A 147 -19.88 13.85 0.99
N SER A 148 -20.73 14.83 0.62
CA SER A 148 -20.54 16.26 0.89
C SER A 148 -19.95 16.52 2.28
N PRO A 149 -18.85 17.28 2.40
CA PRO A 149 -18.25 17.57 3.68
C PRO A 149 -19.33 18.11 4.59
N ARG A 150 -19.49 17.55 5.79
CA ARG A 150 -20.22 18.23 6.85
C ARG A 150 -19.43 19.50 7.15
N THR A 151 -19.76 20.59 6.46
CA THR A 151 -19.16 21.90 6.68
C THR A 151 -19.47 22.31 8.12
N ARG A 152 -18.52 22.10 9.03
CA ARG A 152 -18.50 22.80 10.31
C ARG A 152 -17.81 24.13 10.07
N GLU A 153 -18.59 25.19 10.01
CA GLU A 153 -18.06 26.54 10.01
C GLU A 153 -17.40 26.81 11.38
N HIS A 154 -16.07 26.70 11.43
CA HIS A 154 -15.31 27.20 12.56
C HIS A 154 -14.99 28.68 12.30
N THR A 155 -15.83 29.58 12.79
CA THR A 155 -15.51 31.01 12.80
C THR A 155 -14.43 31.25 13.86
N ASN A 156 -13.19 31.48 13.43
CA ASN A 156 -12.15 31.97 14.32
C ASN A 156 -12.45 33.44 14.65
N ALA A 157 -12.88 33.72 15.89
CA ALA A 157 -13.34 35.05 16.31
C ALA A 157 -12.28 36.17 16.22
N LYS A 158 -11.01 35.86 15.95
CA LYS A 158 -9.89 36.82 15.97
C LYS A 158 -9.35 37.21 14.60
N THR A 159 -9.71 36.51 13.54
CA THR A 159 -9.22 36.77 12.19
C THR A 159 -10.39 36.63 11.23
N SER A 160 -10.70 37.67 10.46
CA SER A 160 -11.74 37.66 9.41
C SER A 160 -11.37 36.76 8.21
N GLU A 161 -10.49 35.78 8.42
CA GLU A 161 -10.12 34.77 7.45
C GLU A 161 -10.87 33.48 7.78
N SER A 162 -11.72 33.06 6.84
CA SER A 162 -12.41 31.78 6.91
C SER A 162 -11.46 30.69 6.43
N ILE A 163 -10.76 30.04 7.36
CA ILE A 163 -10.01 28.82 7.03
C ILE A 163 -11.02 27.66 7.08
N VAL A 164 -11.38 27.15 5.90
CA VAL A 164 -12.12 25.89 5.78
C VAL A 164 -11.13 24.75 6.04
N CYS A 165 -10.97 24.38 7.31
CA CYS A 165 -10.28 23.14 7.66
C CYS A 165 -11.23 21.96 7.43
N LEU A 166 -10.91 21.11 6.46
CA LEU A 166 -11.52 19.77 6.38
C LEU A 166 -10.87 18.91 7.47
N THR A 167 -11.44 18.92 8.68
CA THR A 167 -11.07 17.95 9.72
C THR A 167 -11.98 16.74 9.58
N PHE A 168 -11.40 15.63 9.13
CA PHE A 168 -12.05 14.34 9.20
C PHE A 168 -11.70 13.73 10.57
N GLU A 169 -12.70 13.60 11.44
CA GLU A 169 -12.56 12.80 12.66
C GLU A 169 -12.62 11.33 12.22
N LEU A 170 -11.45 10.76 11.89
CA LEU A 170 -11.33 9.31 11.77
C LEU A 170 -11.30 8.76 13.18
N ASP A 171 -12.34 8.00 13.54
CA ASP A 171 -12.29 7.27 14.78
C ASP A 171 -11.34 6.06 14.66
N PHE A 172 -10.87 5.57 15.80
CA PHE A 172 -9.96 4.44 15.82
C PHE A 172 -10.61 3.14 15.31
N ALA A 173 -11.94 3.01 15.40
CA ALA A 173 -12.68 1.84 14.98
C ALA A 173 -12.73 1.73 13.44
N ASP A 174 -12.90 2.85 12.73
CA ASP A 174 -12.89 2.92 11.26
C ASP A 174 -11.53 2.49 10.69
N ILE A 175 -10.44 2.96 11.31
CA ILE A 175 -9.07 2.56 10.95
C ILE A 175 -8.86 1.07 11.24
N GLN A 176 -9.38 0.58 12.37
CA GLN A 176 -9.24 -0.81 12.75
C GLN A 176 -10.03 -1.74 11.82
N GLU A 177 -11.25 -1.38 11.42
CA GLU A 177 -12.04 -2.12 10.44
C GLU A 177 -11.38 -2.11 9.05
N LEU A 178 -10.83 -0.97 8.62
CA LEU A 178 -10.04 -0.88 7.39
C LEU A 178 -8.83 -1.83 7.45
N ILE A 179 -8.07 -1.82 8.54
CA ILE A 179 -6.91 -2.73 8.72
C ILE A 179 -7.35 -4.19 8.72
N THR A 180 -8.46 -4.53 9.38
CA THR A 180 -9.03 -5.89 9.39
C THR A 180 -9.38 -6.32 7.97
N ARG A 181 -10.11 -5.50 7.22
CA ARG A 181 -10.49 -5.81 5.83
C ARG A 181 -9.27 -5.90 4.91
N LEU A 182 -8.27 -5.04 5.09
CA LEU A 182 -7.01 -5.11 4.34
C LEU A 182 -6.18 -6.35 4.73
N SER A 183 -6.27 -6.82 5.97
CA SER A 183 -5.58 -8.03 6.43
C SER A 183 -6.23 -9.32 5.94
N GLU A 184 -7.52 -9.28 5.61
CA GLU A 184 -8.25 -10.38 4.95
C GLU A 184 -7.94 -10.46 3.45
N ILE A 185 -7.39 -9.39 2.87
CA ILE A 185 -6.89 -9.39 1.48
C ILE A 185 -5.49 -10.02 1.50
N GLU A 186 -5.41 -11.34 1.35
CA GLU A 186 -4.13 -12.01 1.11
C GLU A 186 -3.64 -11.70 -0.30
N PHE A 187 -2.47 -11.07 -0.38
CA PHE A 187 -1.77 -10.87 -1.64
C PHE A 187 -1.07 -12.17 -2.02
N PRO A 188 -1.07 -12.56 -3.31
CA PRO A 188 -0.39 -13.77 -3.75
C PRO A 188 1.11 -13.68 -3.43
N PRO A 189 1.77 -14.80 -3.07
CA PRO A 189 3.23 -14.83 -2.97
C PRO A 189 3.85 -14.41 -4.31
N ASP A 190 4.94 -13.63 -4.25
CA ASP A 190 5.70 -13.21 -5.44
C ASP A 190 5.93 -14.42 -6.36
N VAL A 191 5.30 -14.41 -7.52
CA VAL A 191 5.55 -15.39 -8.59
C VAL A 191 6.89 -15.01 -9.22
N HIS A 192 7.98 -15.42 -8.57
CA HIS A 192 9.30 -15.43 -9.19
C HIS A 192 9.36 -16.64 -10.14
N GLN A 193 9.29 -16.35 -11.45
CA GLN A 193 9.89 -17.19 -12.49
C GLN A 193 11.38 -16.86 -12.60
#